data_AF-A0A359ECT0-F1
#
_entry.id   AF-A0A359ECT0-F1
#
_cell.length_a   1.000
_cell.length_b   1.000
_cell.length_c   1.000
_cell.angle_alpha   90.00
_cell.angle_beta   90.00
_cell.angle_gamma   90.00
#
_symmetry.space_group_name_H-M   'P 1'
#
loop_
_entity.id
_entity.type
_entity.pdbx_description
1 polymer ?
#
loop_
_entity_poly.entity_id
_entity_poly.type
_entity_poly.pdbx_seq_one_letter_code
_entity_poly.pdbx_strand_id
1 'polypeptide(L)'
;MTDEEKSQLQFLPFHAINEFMRIDFRMTVLRSALLSVDEVSDKTRSEVDRLTKKWVKVPGFRNSAKAPATMKAVSMVKPFANEPKMAGAILQAWTEAHPELRQQIFEILNGFGWKLLPLEFNRIRLPGFLTQWPEEEDYEVIYSAYAEKYPEGEHGIDEVSLMAVWLSMRLPVDKVSKTELAELPFPEISEEESES
;
A
#
# COMPACT_ATOMS: atom_id res chain seq x y z
N MET A 1 17.16 -34.86 5.29
CA MET A 1 16.81 -33.44 5.13
C MET A 1 15.79 -33.16 6.20
N THR A 2 16.23 -32.45 7.25
CA THR A 2 15.50 -32.18 8.49
C THR A 2 14.75 -30.85 8.39
N ASP A 3 13.70 -30.71 9.20
CA ASP A 3 12.69 -29.64 9.27
C ASP A 3 13.19 -28.20 9.56
N GLU A 4 14.18 -27.70 8.82
CA GLU A 4 14.85 -26.41 9.13
C GLU A 4 14.92 -25.40 7.98
N GLU A 5 13.97 -25.43 7.04
CA GLU A 5 13.65 -24.24 6.24
C GLU A 5 12.51 -23.46 6.88
N LYS A 6 12.69 -23.07 8.16
CA LYS A 6 11.85 -22.05 8.80
C LYS A 6 11.82 -20.84 7.87
N SER A 7 10.71 -20.69 7.15
CA SER A 7 10.43 -19.61 6.21
C SER A 7 10.78 -18.28 6.87
N GLN A 8 11.96 -17.75 6.56
CA GLN A 8 12.30 -16.39 6.94
C GLN A 8 11.34 -15.50 6.14
N LEU A 9 10.60 -14.63 6.84
CA LEU A 9 9.71 -13.69 6.17
C LEU A 9 10.53 -12.89 5.15
N GLN A 10 10.29 -13.17 3.89
CA GLN A 10 10.92 -12.45 2.79
C GLN A 10 10.11 -11.18 2.54
N PHE A 11 10.76 -10.03 2.80
CA PHE A 11 10.16 -8.74 2.53
C PHE A 11 10.70 -8.14 1.23
N LEU A 12 9.79 -7.78 0.34
CA LEU A 12 10.07 -6.95 -0.82
C LEU A 12 9.89 -5.48 -0.46
N PRO A 13 10.78 -4.58 -0.92
CA PRO A 13 10.65 -3.16 -0.64
C PRO A 13 9.37 -2.59 -1.26
N PHE A 14 8.85 -1.50 -0.71
CA PHE A 14 7.58 -0.91 -1.16
C PHE A 14 7.50 -0.54 -2.65
N HIS A 15 8.63 -0.23 -3.30
CA HIS A 15 8.61 0.06 -4.72
C HIS A 15 8.40 -1.20 -5.59
N ALA A 16 8.49 -2.40 -5.03
CA ALA A 16 8.24 -3.66 -5.74
C ALA A 16 6.78 -3.79 -6.22
N ILE A 17 5.83 -3.09 -5.58
CA ILE A 17 4.43 -3.03 -6.05
C ILE A 17 4.32 -2.51 -7.49
N ASN A 18 5.30 -1.71 -7.93
CA ASN A 18 5.28 -1.16 -9.28
C ASN A 18 5.31 -2.28 -10.34
N GLU A 19 5.94 -3.43 -10.07
CA GLU A 19 5.93 -4.58 -11.00
C GLU A 19 4.51 -5.14 -11.21
N PHE A 20 3.58 -4.87 -10.29
CA PHE A 20 2.19 -5.30 -10.33
C PHE A 20 1.22 -4.18 -10.73
N MET A 21 1.72 -2.95 -10.95
CA MET A 21 0.90 -1.79 -11.31
C MET A 21 1.14 -1.35 -12.75
N ARG A 22 0.06 -1.11 -13.50
CA ARG A 22 0.16 -0.47 -14.82
C ARG A 22 0.68 0.97 -14.69
N ILE A 23 1.45 1.41 -15.70
CA ILE A 23 2.15 2.70 -15.66
C ILE A 23 1.19 3.89 -15.54
N ASP A 24 0.06 3.84 -16.25
CA ASP A 24 -1.01 4.84 -16.18
C ASP A 24 -1.63 4.90 -14.77
N PHE A 25 -1.91 3.74 -14.18
CA PHE A 25 -2.46 3.66 -12.83
C PHE A 25 -1.51 4.21 -11.77
N ARG A 26 -0.19 3.99 -11.89
CA ARG A 26 0.82 4.62 -11.00
C ARG A 26 0.70 6.15 -10.99
N MET A 27 0.43 6.76 -12.15
CA MET A 27 0.22 8.20 -12.25
C MET A 27 -1.08 8.65 -11.60
N THR A 28 -2.15 7.86 -11.71
CA THR A 28 -3.42 8.10 -11.02
C THR A 28 -3.23 8.10 -9.51
N VAL A 29 -2.52 7.10 -8.97
CA VAL A 29 -2.20 6.99 -7.53
C VAL A 29 -1.40 8.21 -7.06
N LEU A 30 -0.33 8.57 -7.77
CA LEU A 30 0.48 9.75 -7.44
C LEU A 30 -0.35 11.04 -7.41
N ARG A 31 -1.19 11.26 -8.42
CA ARG A 31 -2.03 12.46 -8.49
C ARG A 31 -3.04 12.50 -7.37
N SER A 32 -3.76 11.39 -7.15
CA SER A 32 -4.78 11.29 -6.11
C SER A 32 -4.17 11.54 -4.73
N ALA A 33 -3.06 10.87 -4.39
CA ALA A 33 -2.36 11.06 -3.12
C ALA A 33 -1.90 12.52 -2.90
N LEU A 34 -1.41 13.19 -3.95
CA LEU A 34 -0.91 14.57 -3.86
C LEU A 34 -2.01 15.62 -3.84
N LEU A 35 -3.18 15.33 -4.41
CA LEU A 35 -4.34 16.22 -4.38
C LEU A 35 -4.99 16.22 -3.00
N SER A 36 -5.07 15.05 -2.35
CA SER A 36 -5.63 14.88 -1.01
C SER A 36 -4.58 14.92 0.10
N VAL A 37 -3.33 15.30 -0.18
CA VAL A 37 -2.26 15.32 0.83
C VAL A 37 -2.54 16.28 1.99
N ASP A 38 -3.45 17.23 1.79
CA ASP A 38 -3.88 18.14 2.86
C ASP A 38 -5.00 17.58 3.75
N GLU A 39 -5.55 16.41 3.39
CA GLU A 39 -6.63 15.71 4.10
C GLU A 39 -6.10 14.53 4.92
N VAL A 40 -4.84 14.12 4.67
CA VAL A 40 -4.18 13.04 5.42
C VAL A 40 -3.55 13.56 6.72
N SER A 41 -3.14 12.64 7.59
CA SER A 41 -2.50 12.95 8.88
C SER A 41 -1.23 13.80 8.73
N ASP A 42 -0.95 14.63 9.73
CA ASP A 42 0.24 15.50 9.75
C ASP A 42 1.54 14.72 9.60
N LYS A 43 1.60 13.50 10.16
CA LYS A 43 2.74 12.59 10.05
C LYS A 43 2.97 12.16 8.59
N THR A 44 1.91 11.72 7.91
CA THR A 44 1.97 11.29 6.51
C THR A 44 2.28 12.46 5.58
N ARG A 45 1.63 13.61 5.79
CA ARG A 45 1.90 14.85 5.04
C ARG A 45 3.36 15.29 5.18
N SER A 46 3.87 15.35 6.41
CA SER A 46 5.25 15.75 6.70
C SER A 46 6.28 14.82 6.04
N GLU A 47 6.01 13.51 6.05
CA GLU A 47 6.88 12.54 5.40
C GLU A 47 6.89 12.71 3.88
N VAL A 48 5.72 12.85 3.24
CA VAL A 48 5.61 13.15 1.80
C VAL A 48 6.38 14.43 1.45
N ASP A 49 6.21 15.50 2.22
CA ASP A 49 6.90 16.77 2.00
C ASP A 49 8.43 16.65 2.13
N ARG A 50 8.89 15.93 3.15
CA ARG A 50 10.32 15.68 3.39
C ARG A 50 10.94 14.92 2.22
N LEU A 51 10.27 13.86 1.75
CA LEU A 51 10.74 13.06 0.63
C LEU A 51 10.66 13.82 -0.70
N THR A 52 9.64 14.67 -0.87
CA THR A 52 9.50 15.55 -2.03
C THR A 52 10.71 16.48 -2.15
N LYS A 53 11.09 17.15 -1.05
CA LYS A 53 12.27 18.04 -1.02
C LYS A 53 13.57 17.29 -1.33
N LYS A 54 13.67 16.03 -0.92
CA LYS A 54 14.87 15.20 -1.08
C LYS A 54 15.04 14.68 -2.52
N TRP A 55 13.97 14.18 -3.13
CA TRP A 55 14.07 13.36 -4.34
C TRP A 55 13.40 13.94 -5.58
N VAL A 56 12.57 14.98 -5.42
CA VAL A 56 11.77 15.53 -6.52
C VAL A 56 12.34 16.88 -6.95
N LYS A 57 12.57 17.02 -8.25
CA LYS A 57 12.97 18.28 -8.88
C LYS A 57 11.90 18.70 -9.87
N VAL A 58 11.10 19.70 -9.51
CA VAL A 58 10.09 20.25 -10.42
C VAL A 58 10.67 21.46 -11.18
N PRO A 59 10.73 21.43 -12.52
CA PRO A 59 11.20 22.57 -13.30
C PRO A 59 10.45 23.86 -12.96
N GLY A 60 11.19 24.96 -12.77
CA GLY A 60 10.61 26.25 -12.39
C GLY A 60 10.41 26.45 -10.88
N PHE A 61 10.64 25.43 -10.05
CA PHE A 61 10.47 25.52 -8.59
C PHE A 61 11.80 25.35 -7.86
N ARG A 62 12.15 26.34 -7.02
CA ARG A 62 13.29 26.22 -6.08
C ARG A 62 12.99 25.25 -4.95
N ASN A 63 11.72 25.16 -4.54
CA ASN A 63 11.23 24.20 -3.56
C ASN A 63 10.09 23.39 -4.19
N SER A 64 10.40 22.17 -4.61
CA SER A 64 9.46 21.25 -5.26
C SER A 64 8.21 20.95 -4.44
N ALA A 65 8.25 21.02 -3.11
CA ALA A 65 7.08 20.77 -2.27
C ALA A 65 5.95 21.78 -2.50
N LYS A 66 6.31 23.03 -2.87
CA LYS A 66 5.36 24.11 -3.17
C LYS A 66 4.80 24.06 -4.60
N ALA A 67 5.22 23.10 -5.42
CA ALA A 67 4.73 22.97 -6.77
C ALA A 67 3.29 22.41 -6.80
N PRO A 68 2.50 22.70 -7.85
CA PRO A 68 1.18 22.10 -8.05
C PRO A 68 1.23 20.57 -8.05
N ALA A 69 0.19 19.93 -7.50
CA ALA A 69 0.11 18.47 -7.37
C ALA A 69 0.39 17.72 -8.68
N THR A 70 -0.15 18.20 -9.80
CA THR A 70 0.03 17.60 -11.13
C THR A 70 1.49 17.65 -11.60
N MET A 71 2.20 18.76 -11.35
CA MET A 71 3.62 18.90 -11.69
C MET A 71 4.52 18.05 -10.78
N LYS A 72 4.16 17.97 -9.49
CA LYS A 72 4.80 17.08 -8.52
C LYS A 72 4.67 15.62 -8.95
N ALA A 73 3.45 15.18 -9.32
CA ALA A 73 3.17 13.81 -9.74
C ALA A 73 4.05 13.38 -10.92
N VAL A 74 4.16 14.21 -11.96
CA VAL A 74 5.03 13.94 -13.12
C VAL A 74 6.49 13.79 -12.70
N SER A 75 6.97 14.67 -11.82
CA SER A 75 8.36 14.67 -11.33
C SER A 75 8.63 13.55 -10.32
N MET A 76 7.59 12.93 -9.76
CA MET A 76 7.66 11.86 -8.76
C MET A 76 7.65 10.45 -9.34
N VAL A 77 7.35 10.26 -10.64
CA VAL A 77 7.30 8.93 -11.27
C VAL A 77 8.56 8.13 -11.00
N LYS A 78 9.73 8.72 -11.25
CA LYS A 78 11.01 8.03 -11.08
C LYS A 78 11.31 7.74 -9.60
N PRO A 79 11.20 8.69 -8.66
CA PRO A 79 11.32 8.38 -7.24
C PRO A 79 10.33 7.31 -6.76
N PHE A 80 9.06 7.38 -7.17
CA PHE A 80 8.04 6.40 -6.79
C PHE A 80 8.37 4.98 -7.29
N ALA A 81 8.95 4.88 -8.49
CA ALA A 81 9.36 3.60 -9.09
C ALA A 81 10.59 2.96 -8.43
N ASN A 82 11.50 3.77 -7.87
CA ASN A 82 12.84 3.28 -7.47
C ASN A 82 13.15 3.42 -5.97
N GLU A 83 12.48 4.32 -5.25
CA GLU A 83 12.80 4.64 -3.86
C GLU A 83 11.77 4.00 -2.92
N PRO A 84 12.12 2.97 -2.12
CA PRO A 84 11.16 2.31 -1.22
C PRO A 84 10.40 3.27 -0.32
N LYS A 85 11.08 4.27 0.26
CA LYS A 85 10.42 5.21 1.18
C LYS A 85 9.43 6.14 0.44
N MET A 86 9.72 6.48 -0.82
CA MET A 86 8.79 7.29 -1.62
C MET A 86 7.54 6.49 -1.93
N ALA A 87 7.69 5.26 -2.40
CA ALA A 87 6.57 4.36 -2.65
C ALA A 87 5.70 4.20 -1.40
N GLY A 88 6.31 3.85 -0.26
CA GLY A 88 5.59 3.70 1.02
C GLY A 88 4.86 4.97 1.45
N ALA A 89 5.49 6.15 1.37
CA ALA A 89 4.85 7.40 1.77
C ALA A 89 3.67 7.79 0.87
N ILE A 90 3.78 7.58 -0.45
CA ILE A 90 2.69 7.84 -1.40
C ILE A 90 1.55 6.85 -1.21
N LEU A 91 1.84 5.56 -1.01
CA LEU A 91 0.81 4.55 -0.77
C LEU A 91 0.07 4.80 0.54
N GLN A 92 0.78 5.18 1.60
CA GLN A 92 0.16 5.57 2.87
C GLN A 92 -0.74 6.79 2.71
N ALA A 93 -0.27 7.84 2.01
CA ALA A 93 -1.08 9.02 1.73
C ALA A 93 -2.30 8.69 0.86
N TRP A 94 -2.13 7.86 -0.17
CA TRP A 94 -3.23 7.40 -1.01
C TRP A 94 -4.26 6.63 -0.17
N THR A 95 -3.84 5.67 0.66
CA THR A 95 -4.75 4.91 1.52
C THR A 95 -5.48 5.78 2.54
N GLU A 96 -4.82 6.77 3.15
CA GLU A 96 -5.47 7.72 4.06
C GLU A 96 -6.50 8.61 3.36
N ALA A 97 -6.28 8.93 2.08
CA ALA A 97 -7.22 9.70 1.25
C ALA A 97 -8.46 8.90 0.81
N HIS A 98 -8.47 7.57 0.97
CA HIS A 98 -9.61 6.71 0.59
C HIS A 98 -10.12 5.91 1.80
N PRO A 99 -10.61 6.58 2.87
CA PRO A 99 -10.97 5.92 4.11
C PRO A 99 -12.14 4.94 3.96
N GLU A 100 -13.10 5.24 3.08
CA GLU A 100 -14.25 4.36 2.82
C GLU A 100 -13.81 3.07 2.12
N LEU A 101 -13.10 3.16 1.00
CA LEU A 101 -12.52 1.99 0.32
C LEU A 101 -11.65 1.17 1.27
N ARG A 102 -10.84 1.84 2.10
CA ARG A 102 -9.99 1.19 3.09
C ARG A 102 -10.81 0.34 4.07
N GLN A 103 -11.91 0.87 4.61
CA GLN A 103 -12.80 0.14 5.50
C GLN A 103 -13.47 -1.04 4.76
N GLN A 104 -13.99 -0.81 3.56
CA GLN A 104 -14.67 -1.82 2.76
C GLN A 104 -13.77 -3.02 2.45
N ILE A 105 -12.53 -2.77 1.99
CA ILE A 105 -11.57 -3.85 1.69
C ILE A 105 -11.10 -4.54 2.96
N PHE A 106 -10.92 -3.82 4.07
CA PHE A 106 -10.59 -4.44 5.35
C PHE A 106 -11.66 -5.44 5.81
N GLU A 107 -12.94 -5.11 5.67
CA GLU A 107 -14.02 -6.02 5.99
C GLU A 107 -14.06 -7.25 5.08
N ILE A 108 -13.82 -7.07 3.77
CA ILE A 108 -13.77 -8.19 2.81
C ILE A 108 -12.64 -9.15 3.17
N LEU A 109 -11.43 -8.64 3.36
CA LEU A 109 -10.26 -9.46 3.69
C LEU A 109 -10.41 -10.18 5.04
N ASN A 110 -11.00 -9.53 6.05
CA ASN A 110 -11.35 -10.21 7.30
C ASN A 110 -12.40 -11.31 7.09
N GLY A 111 -13.40 -11.08 6.22
CA GLY A 111 -14.37 -12.10 5.83
C GLY A 111 -13.74 -13.32 5.17
N PHE A 112 -12.62 -13.15 4.47
CA PHE A 112 -11.81 -14.25 3.93
C PHE A 112 -10.89 -14.92 4.97
N GLY A 113 -10.82 -14.38 6.19
CA GLY A 113 -9.99 -14.89 7.28
C GLY A 113 -8.54 -14.40 7.26
N TRP A 114 -8.25 -13.29 6.56
CA TRP A 114 -6.90 -12.75 6.50
C TRP A 114 -6.47 -12.14 7.84
N LYS A 115 -5.23 -12.39 8.25
CA LYS A 115 -4.60 -11.68 9.37
C LYS A 115 -4.17 -10.29 8.90
N LEU A 116 -4.77 -9.24 9.46
CA LEU A 116 -4.52 -7.85 9.09
C LEU A 116 -4.09 -7.03 10.31
N LEU A 117 -3.27 -6.00 10.06
CA LEU A 117 -3.00 -4.97 11.05
C LEU A 117 -4.19 -3.99 11.16
N PRO A 118 -4.40 -3.33 12.31
CA PRO A 118 -5.40 -2.28 12.46
C PRO A 118 -5.32 -1.23 11.35
N LEU A 119 -6.45 -0.59 11.04
CA LEU A 119 -6.54 0.40 9.96
C LEU A 119 -5.69 1.64 10.25
N GLU A 120 -5.52 1.97 11.51
CA GLU A 120 -4.76 3.11 12.03
C GLU A 120 -3.25 2.84 12.05
N PHE A 121 -2.84 1.57 11.89
CA PHE A 121 -1.43 1.22 11.91
C PHE A 121 -0.69 1.86 10.73
N ASN A 122 0.39 2.58 11.06
CA ASN A 122 1.26 3.18 10.05
C ASN A 122 2.15 2.11 9.41
N ARG A 123 1.71 1.62 8.25
CA ARG A 123 2.31 0.50 7.52
C ARG A 123 3.70 0.80 6.97
N ILE A 124 4.08 2.07 6.80
CA ILE A 124 5.44 2.44 6.33
C ILE A 124 6.54 2.04 7.33
N ARG A 125 6.15 1.67 8.55
CA ARG A 125 7.05 1.20 9.61
C ARG A 125 7.50 -0.25 9.38
N LEU A 126 6.79 -0.99 8.53
CA LEU A 126 7.19 -2.32 8.12
C LEU A 126 8.33 -2.26 7.09
N PRO A 127 9.16 -3.30 7.01
CA PRO A 127 10.26 -3.35 6.05
C PRO A 127 9.80 -3.42 4.58
N GLY A 128 8.55 -3.84 4.32
CA GLY A 128 7.97 -3.92 3.00
C GLY A 128 6.81 -4.90 2.91
N PHE A 129 6.62 -5.49 1.73
CA PHE A 129 5.58 -6.48 1.44
C PHE A 129 6.09 -7.91 1.64
N LEU A 130 5.27 -8.77 2.22
CA LEU A 130 5.45 -10.21 2.21
C LEU A 130 5.18 -10.77 0.80
N THR A 131 5.81 -11.89 0.46
CA THR A 131 5.70 -12.49 -0.88
C THR A 131 4.58 -13.52 -1.02
N GLN A 132 4.02 -13.99 0.10
CA GLN A 132 3.02 -15.04 0.10
C GLN A 132 1.60 -14.48 -0.02
N TRP A 133 0.85 -15.02 -0.96
CA TRP A 133 -0.53 -14.67 -1.28
C TRP A 133 -1.40 -15.93 -1.36
N PRO A 134 -2.62 -15.93 -0.79
CA PRO A 134 -3.49 -17.10 -0.84
C PRO A 134 -3.90 -17.42 -2.27
N GLU A 135 -3.71 -18.66 -2.70
CA GLU A 135 -3.99 -19.10 -4.06
C GLU A 135 -5.48 -19.00 -4.43
N GLU A 136 -6.36 -19.02 -3.42
CA GLU A 136 -7.81 -19.04 -3.54
C GLU A 136 -8.43 -17.63 -3.74
N GLU A 137 -7.71 -16.56 -3.40
CA GLU A 137 -8.19 -15.17 -3.50
C GLU A 137 -7.32 -14.30 -4.40
N ASP A 138 -7.46 -14.43 -5.72
CA ASP A 138 -6.86 -13.46 -6.64
C ASP A 138 -7.58 -12.09 -6.64
N TYR A 139 -7.09 -11.16 -7.44
CA TYR A 139 -7.62 -9.80 -7.52
C TYR A 139 -9.08 -9.77 -8.01
N GLU A 140 -9.43 -10.67 -8.93
CA GLU A 140 -10.76 -10.83 -9.49
C GLU A 140 -11.74 -11.35 -8.44
N VAL A 141 -11.32 -12.31 -7.60
CA VAL A 141 -12.12 -12.79 -6.47
C VAL A 141 -12.38 -11.67 -5.46
N ILE A 142 -11.34 -10.92 -5.06
CA ILE A 142 -11.47 -9.80 -4.13
C ILE A 142 -12.39 -8.72 -4.71
N TYR A 143 -12.22 -8.37 -5.98
CA TYR A 143 -13.04 -7.37 -6.65
C TYR A 143 -14.49 -7.82 -6.82
N SER A 144 -14.73 -9.09 -7.13
CA SER A 144 -16.09 -9.64 -7.23
C SER A 144 -16.82 -9.54 -5.89
N ALA A 145 -16.15 -9.90 -4.80
CA ALA A 145 -16.69 -9.75 -3.45
C ALA A 145 -16.97 -8.27 -3.09
N TYR A 146 -16.11 -7.36 -3.54
CA TYR A 146 -16.33 -5.92 -3.38
C TYR A 146 -17.57 -5.45 -4.14
N ALA A 147 -17.69 -5.79 -5.43
CA ALA A 147 -18.82 -5.38 -6.26
C ALA A 147 -20.16 -5.98 -5.78
N GLU A 148 -20.14 -7.20 -5.23
CA GLU A 148 -21.32 -7.84 -4.64
C GLU A 148 -21.74 -7.17 -3.32
N LYS A 149 -20.79 -6.90 -2.43
CA LYS A 149 -21.06 -6.34 -1.10
C LYS A 149 -21.35 -4.84 -1.13
N TYR A 150 -20.74 -4.11 -2.07
CA TYR A 150 -20.84 -2.66 -2.23
C TYR A 150 -21.20 -2.30 -3.68
N PRO A 151 -22.44 -2.60 -4.13
CA PRO A 151 -22.86 -2.41 -5.53
C PRO A 151 -22.90 -0.94 -5.98
N GLU A 152 -22.94 0.00 -5.03
CA GLU A 152 -22.87 1.45 -5.29
C GLU A 152 -21.42 1.98 -5.25
N GLY A 153 -20.43 1.12 -5.00
CA GLY A 153 -19.03 1.50 -4.92
C GLY A 153 -18.48 2.01 -6.27
N GLU A 154 -17.71 3.08 -6.23
CA GLU A 154 -17.19 3.75 -7.43
C GLU A 154 -15.81 3.23 -7.88
N HIS A 155 -15.13 2.45 -7.03
CA HIS A 155 -13.76 2.02 -7.26
C HIS A 155 -13.63 0.84 -8.22
N GLY A 156 -12.67 0.95 -9.14
CA GLY A 156 -12.34 -0.11 -10.07
C GLY A 156 -11.42 -1.19 -9.46
N ILE A 157 -11.22 -2.28 -10.21
CA ILE A 157 -10.38 -3.42 -9.80
C ILE A 157 -8.97 -3.01 -9.38
N ASP A 158 -8.37 -2.00 -10.02
CA ASP A 158 -7.01 -1.55 -9.69
C ASP A 158 -6.92 -0.92 -8.30
N GLU A 159 -7.89 -0.09 -7.94
CA GLU A 159 -7.95 0.58 -6.63
C GLU A 159 -8.25 -0.43 -5.53
N VAL A 160 -9.20 -1.33 -5.77
CA VAL A 160 -9.54 -2.42 -4.87
C VAL A 160 -8.32 -3.32 -4.63
N SER A 161 -7.62 -3.72 -5.69
CA SER A 161 -6.41 -4.55 -5.61
C SER A 161 -5.28 -3.84 -4.87
N LEU A 162 -5.05 -2.55 -5.16
CA LEU A 162 -4.04 -1.74 -4.49
C LEU A 162 -4.31 -1.63 -2.99
N MET A 163 -5.57 -1.37 -2.62
CA MET A 163 -5.98 -1.32 -1.22
C MET A 163 -5.80 -2.67 -0.53
N ALA A 164 -6.13 -3.78 -1.21
CA ALA A 164 -5.95 -5.12 -0.67
C ALA A 164 -4.47 -5.45 -0.42
N VAL A 165 -3.60 -5.16 -1.38
CA VAL A 165 -2.13 -5.29 -1.26
C VAL A 165 -1.60 -4.46 -0.09
N TRP A 166 -2.04 -3.21 0.04
CA TRP A 166 -1.58 -2.33 1.11
C TRP A 166 -2.08 -2.79 2.49
N LEU A 167 -3.34 -3.16 2.61
CA LEU A 167 -3.91 -3.58 3.89
C LEU A 167 -3.32 -4.89 4.41
N SER A 168 -3.11 -5.84 3.50
CA SER A 168 -2.54 -7.15 3.80
C SER A 168 -1.01 -7.15 3.89
N MET A 169 -0.37 -6.11 3.35
CA MET A 169 1.09 -6.01 3.23
C MET A 169 1.69 -7.18 2.45
N ARG A 170 0.98 -7.69 1.43
CA ARG A 170 1.38 -8.86 0.63
C ARG A 170 1.37 -8.55 -0.86
N LEU A 171 2.29 -9.16 -1.61
CA LEU A 171 2.30 -9.18 -3.07
C LEU A 171 2.15 -10.64 -3.55
N PRO A 172 1.47 -10.90 -4.68
CA PRO A 172 1.28 -12.25 -5.22
C PRO A 172 2.51 -12.74 -5.97
N VAL A 173 3.61 -12.94 -5.24
CA VAL A 173 4.85 -13.52 -5.78
C VAL A 173 4.82 -15.03 -5.65
N ASP A 174 4.51 -15.51 -4.44
CA ASP A 174 4.39 -16.92 -4.08
C ASP A 174 2.92 -17.20 -3.73
N LYS A 175 2.28 -18.08 -4.51
CA LYS A 175 0.93 -18.55 -4.17
C LYS A 175 1.04 -19.68 -3.15
N VAL A 176 0.36 -19.54 -2.04
CA VAL A 176 0.34 -20.51 -0.94
C VAL A 176 -1.11 -20.84 -0.57
N SER A 177 -1.34 -22.00 0.02
CA SER A 177 -2.66 -22.34 0.56
C SER A 177 -2.99 -21.48 1.79
N LYS A 178 -4.29 -21.32 2.11
CA LYS A 178 -4.69 -20.64 3.35
C LYS A 178 -4.10 -21.23 4.63
N THR A 179 -3.96 -22.55 4.68
CA THR A 179 -3.41 -23.24 5.85
C THR A 179 -1.96 -22.82 6.08
N GLU A 180 -1.15 -22.84 5.02
CA GLU A 180 0.24 -22.38 5.06
C GLU A 180 0.30 -20.89 5.43
N LEU A 181 -0.57 -20.06 4.85
CA LEU A 181 -0.63 -18.63 5.14
C LEU A 181 -0.93 -18.34 6.62
N ALA A 182 -1.79 -19.15 7.24
CA ALA A 182 -2.17 -19.00 8.64
C ALA A 182 -1.03 -19.35 9.61
N GLU A 183 -0.13 -20.25 9.21
CA GLU A 183 1.04 -20.68 9.99
C GLU A 183 2.22 -19.71 9.87
N LEU A 184 2.26 -18.89 8.81
CA LEU A 184 3.31 -17.90 8.64
C LEU A 184 3.27 -16.84 9.77
N PRO A 185 4.46 -16.45 10.29
CA PRO A 185 4.52 -15.36 11.24
C PRO A 185 4.00 -14.08 10.58
N PHE A 186 3.09 -13.39 11.25
CA PHE A 186 2.60 -12.09 10.81
C PHE A 186 3.31 -11.01 11.62
N PRO A 187 3.63 -9.83 11.05
CA PRO A 187 4.33 -8.78 11.78
C PRO A 187 3.58 -8.45 13.08
N GLU A 188 4.21 -8.72 14.22
CA GLU A 188 3.65 -8.37 15.52
C GLU A 188 3.81 -6.86 15.73
N ILE A 189 2.76 -6.22 16.23
CA ILE A 189 2.83 -4.84 16.70
C ILE A 189 3.49 -4.93 18.08
N SER A 190 4.71 -4.40 18.24
CA SER A 190 5.29 -4.28 19.58
C SER A 190 4.40 -3.37 20.43
N GLU A 191 3.95 -3.86 21.59
CA GLU A 191 2.98 -3.18 22.47
C GLU A 191 3.43 -1.80 22.98
N GLU A 192 4.71 -1.46 22.86
CA GLU A 192 5.29 -0.18 23.31
C GLU A 192 4.80 1.07 22.55
N GLU A 193 3.93 0.92 21.55
CA GLU A 193 3.59 2.00 20.62
C GLU A 193 2.10 2.28 20.47
N SER A 194 1.29 1.77 21.41
CA SER A 194 -0.13 2.17 21.55
C SER A 194 -0.32 3.51 22.29
N GLU A 195 0.75 4.04 22.90
CA GLU A 195 0.77 5.30 23.64
C GLU A 195 1.81 6.27 23.06
N SER A 196 1.50 6.94 21.94
CA SER A 196 2.25 8.14 21.49
C SER A 196 1.41 9.02 20.57
#